data_AF-A0A6I4UD02-F1
#
_entry.id   AF-A0A6I4UD02-F1
#
_cell.length_a   1.000
_cell.length_b   1.000
_cell.length_c   1.000
_cell.angle_alpha   90.00
_cell.angle_beta   90.00
_cell.angle_gamma   90.00
#
_symmetry.space_group_name_H-M   'P 1'
#
loop_
_entity.id
_entity.type
_entity.pdbx_description
1 polymer ?
#
loop_
_entity_poly.entity_id
_entity_poly.type
_entity_poly.pdbx_seq_one_letter_code
_entity_poly.pdbx_strand_id
1 'polypeptide(L)'
;MSEQPQAGPEGIPAATVVIFRNAPAGGPPEILMTIRSREMVFAGGMAVFPGGRVDPADFDLGARIGGPLDPEEAAHQVAVVRETLEETGLAIGLAGEIDADKARAARRFLQQTGELAPVLEHFNWELDLDQLVPFARWFPKNERIPRVYDTRFYLADLGTGAVEIEADLSENTHLFWISAQGALDAAEQGDIKVIFPTRRNLERLAMFDSFAAARAQAEAIPVRTITPFIDDTDGRSWLHIGEDFGYPVTGEPLENAARG
;
A
#
# COMPACT_ATOMS: atom_id res chain seq x y z
N MET A 1 -44.13 0.22 1.92
CA MET A 1 -42.97 -0.48 2.51
C MET A 1 -41.77 -0.03 1.70
N SER A 2 -40.99 0.89 2.25
CA SER A 2 -39.78 1.38 1.59
C SER A 2 -38.68 0.34 1.87
N GLU A 3 -38.20 -0.33 0.83
CA GLU A 3 -37.00 -1.17 0.92
C GLU A 3 -35.82 -0.27 1.32
N GLN A 4 -35.30 -0.50 2.52
CA GLN A 4 -33.98 0.01 2.89
C GLN A 4 -32.95 -0.72 2.00
N PRO A 5 -32.01 0.00 1.37
CA PRO A 5 -30.95 -0.66 0.60
C PRO A 5 -30.14 -1.53 1.57
N GLN A 6 -30.08 -2.83 1.26
CA GLN A 6 -29.27 -3.81 1.97
C GLN A 6 -27.81 -3.33 1.91
N ALA A 7 -27.22 -3.02 3.07
CA ALA A 7 -25.80 -2.70 3.16
C ALA A 7 -25.00 -3.90 2.63
N GLY A 8 -24.12 -3.65 1.66
CA GLY A 8 -23.21 -4.67 1.15
C GLY A 8 -22.26 -5.18 2.25
N PRO A 9 -21.50 -6.26 2.00
CA PRO A 9 -20.53 -6.76 2.97
C PRO A 9 -19.56 -5.65 3.40
N GLU A 10 -19.36 -5.48 4.72
CA GLU A 10 -18.30 -4.62 5.27
C GLU A 10 -16.95 -5.15 4.78
N GLY A 11 -16.23 -4.34 4.01
CA GLY A 11 -14.88 -4.67 3.56
C GLY A 11 -13.91 -4.73 4.72
N ILE A 12 -12.86 -5.55 4.61
CA ILE A 12 -11.79 -5.59 5.59
C ILE A 12 -10.93 -4.33 5.37
N PRO A 13 -10.85 -3.40 6.34
CA PRO A 13 -10.04 -2.20 6.18
C PRO A 13 -8.57 -2.60 6.09
N ALA A 14 -7.88 -2.02 5.10
CA ALA A 14 -6.47 -2.28 4.85
C ALA A 14 -5.75 -1.00 4.44
N ALA A 15 -4.46 -0.96 4.71
CA ALA A 15 -3.61 0.15 4.34
C ALA A 15 -2.31 -0.37 3.70
N THR A 16 -1.82 0.37 2.72
CA THR A 16 -0.66 -0.01 1.91
C THR A 16 0.15 1.23 1.60
N VAL A 17 1.47 1.10 1.54
CA VAL A 17 2.37 2.21 1.23
C VAL A 17 3.29 1.90 0.08
N VAL A 18 3.41 2.85 -0.84
CA VAL A 18 4.41 2.87 -1.89
C VAL A 18 5.56 3.73 -1.39
N ILE A 19 6.63 3.07 -0.95
CA ILE A 19 7.81 3.75 -0.41
C ILE A 19 8.79 4.00 -1.54
N PHE A 20 9.17 5.24 -1.75
CA PHE A 20 10.12 5.69 -2.77
C PHE A 20 11.54 5.78 -2.20
N ARG A 21 12.51 5.53 -3.07
CA ARG A 21 13.89 6.01 -2.91
C ARG A 21 14.46 6.46 -4.25
N ASN A 22 15.47 7.31 -4.20
CA ASN A 22 16.30 7.60 -5.37
C ASN A 22 17.04 6.33 -5.82
N ALA A 23 17.01 6.04 -7.12
CA ALA A 23 17.77 4.93 -7.68
C ALA A 23 19.28 5.16 -7.46
N PRO A 24 20.02 4.20 -6.85
CA PRO A 24 21.46 4.35 -6.60
C PRO A 24 22.28 4.60 -7.86
N ALA A 25 21.86 4.05 -9.00
CA ALA A 25 22.50 4.24 -10.31
C ALA A 25 22.02 5.50 -11.06
N GLY A 26 21.13 6.30 -10.46
CA GLY A 26 20.36 7.33 -11.16
C GLY A 26 19.22 6.76 -12.00
N GLY A 27 18.37 7.64 -12.54
CA GLY A 27 17.17 7.26 -13.29
C GLY A 27 15.87 7.48 -12.48
N PRO A 28 14.74 6.90 -12.95
CA PRO A 28 13.47 6.98 -12.23
C PRO A 28 13.59 6.42 -10.81
N PRO A 29 12.77 6.90 -9.85
CA PRO A 29 12.82 6.40 -8.49
C PRO A 29 12.48 4.91 -8.43
N GLU A 30 13.06 4.24 -7.44
CA GLU A 30 12.70 2.88 -7.10
C GLU A 30 11.62 2.89 -6.00
N ILE A 31 10.76 1.89 -6.03
CA ILE A 31 9.72 1.64 -5.04
C ILE A 31 9.95 0.31 -4.34
N LEU A 32 9.59 0.23 -3.07
CA LEU A 32 9.70 -1.00 -2.30
C LEU A 32 8.53 -1.93 -2.63
N MET A 33 8.85 -3.16 -3.03
CA MET A 33 7.89 -4.22 -3.25
C MET A 33 8.25 -5.48 -2.46
N THR A 34 7.25 -6.32 -2.24
CA THR A 34 7.37 -7.59 -1.53
C THR A 34 6.71 -8.71 -2.31
N ILE A 35 7.32 -9.90 -2.34
CA ILE A 35 6.65 -11.13 -2.80
C ILE A 35 6.01 -11.78 -1.58
N ARG A 36 4.68 -11.87 -1.59
CA ARG A 36 3.91 -12.54 -0.52
C ARG A 36 4.24 -14.02 -0.46
N SER A 37 4.26 -14.59 0.74
CA SER A 37 4.33 -16.04 0.93
C SER A 37 3.26 -16.75 0.10
N ARG A 38 3.63 -17.86 -0.55
CA ARG A 38 2.70 -18.67 -1.36
C ARG A 38 1.57 -19.29 -0.54
N GLU A 39 1.74 -19.39 0.78
CA GLU A 39 0.76 -19.93 1.71
C GLU A 39 -0.35 -18.92 2.05
N MET A 40 -0.19 -17.64 1.67
CA MET A 40 -1.20 -16.62 1.92
C MET A 40 -2.46 -16.84 1.07
N VAL A 41 -3.61 -16.73 1.71
CA VAL A 41 -4.94 -16.98 1.11
C VAL A 41 -5.29 -15.95 0.01
N PHE A 42 -4.75 -14.73 0.09
CA PHE A 42 -4.97 -13.67 -0.89
C PHE A 42 -3.64 -13.26 -1.52
N ALA A 43 -3.58 -13.24 -2.85
CA ALA A 43 -2.39 -12.84 -3.61
C ALA A 43 -1.07 -13.56 -3.21
N GLY A 44 -1.14 -14.84 -2.78
CA GLY A 44 0.04 -15.63 -2.44
C GLY A 44 1.00 -15.79 -3.64
N GLY A 45 2.29 -15.51 -3.43
CA GLY A 45 3.30 -15.52 -4.49
C GLY A 45 3.25 -14.33 -5.46
N MET A 46 2.40 -13.34 -5.19
CA MET A 46 2.30 -12.11 -5.98
C MET A 46 3.20 -11.02 -5.40
N ALA A 47 3.76 -10.19 -6.27
CA ALA A 47 4.42 -8.95 -5.91
C ALA A 47 3.35 -7.89 -5.54
N VAL A 48 3.50 -7.31 -4.36
CA VAL A 48 2.63 -6.25 -3.81
C VAL A 48 3.50 -5.18 -3.14
N PHE A 49 2.88 -4.08 -2.72
CA PHE A 49 3.53 -3.10 -1.86
C PHE A 49 3.36 -3.50 -0.38
N PRO A 50 4.26 -3.06 0.53
CA PRO A 50 4.13 -3.29 1.96
C PRO A 50 2.80 -2.77 2.53
N GLY A 51 2.24 -3.51 3.47
CA GLY A 51 0.99 -3.14 4.13
C GLY A 51 0.12 -4.32 4.50
N GLY A 52 -0.93 -4.03 5.24
CA GLY A 52 -1.76 -5.04 5.87
C GLY A 52 -3.11 -4.51 6.31
N ARG A 53 -3.69 -5.19 7.28
CA ARG A 53 -5.02 -4.82 7.82
C ARG A 53 -4.87 -3.64 8.75
N VAL A 54 -5.94 -2.86 8.87
CA VAL A 54 -6.07 -1.88 9.96
C VAL A 54 -6.62 -2.63 11.16
N ASP A 55 -5.82 -2.70 12.22
CA ASP A 55 -6.18 -3.41 13.44
C ASP A 55 -6.96 -2.50 14.40
N PRO A 56 -7.77 -3.05 15.33
CA PRO A 56 -8.51 -2.25 16.31
C PRO A 56 -7.62 -1.27 17.09
N ALA A 57 -6.39 -1.67 17.42
CA ALA A 57 -5.43 -0.82 18.11
C ALA A 57 -4.99 0.39 17.26
N ASP A 58 -5.00 0.28 15.93
CA ASP A 58 -4.70 1.38 15.02
C ASP A 58 -5.83 2.42 15.03
N PHE A 59 -7.10 1.96 15.10
CA PHE A 59 -8.25 2.84 15.29
C PHE A 59 -8.21 3.57 16.64
N ASP A 60 -7.91 2.84 17.71
CA ASP A 60 -7.80 3.41 19.05
C ASP A 60 -6.68 4.45 19.11
N LEU A 61 -5.52 4.19 18.49
CA LEU A 61 -4.42 5.14 18.42
C LEU A 61 -4.76 6.34 17.53
N GLY A 62 -5.32 6.11 16.34
CA GLY A 62 -5.78 7.17 15.44
C GLY A 62 -6.77 8.14 16.09
N ALA A 63 -7.72 7.62 16.86
CA ALA A 63 -8.68 8.43 17.61
C ALA A 63 -8.04 9.25 18.75
N ARG A 64 -6.95 8.77 19.36
CA ARG A 64 -6.25 9.44 20.47
C ARG A 64 -5.37 10.60 20.04
N ILE A 65 -4.75 10.53 18.86
CA ILE A 65 -3.83 11.58 18.36
C ILE A 65 -4.55 12.93 18.28
N GLY A 66 -5.83 12.90 17.85
CA GLY A 66 -6.61 14.11 17.60
C GLY A 66 -6.01 14.95 16.45
N GLY A 67 -6.67 16.03 16.08
CA GLY A 67 -6.20 16.94 15.02
C GLY A 67 -7.18 17.09 13.86
N PRO A 68 -6.75 17.63 12.71
CA PRO A 68 -7.62 17.90 11.57
C PRO A 68 -7.95 16.65 10.73
N LEU A 69 -7.19 15.57 10.90
CA LEU A 69 -7.39 14.33 10.16
C LEU A 69 -8.61 13.59 10.68
N ASP A 70 -9.41 13.03 9.77
CA ASP A 70 -10.50 12.14 10.13
C ASP A 70 -9.96 10.92 10.90
N PRO A 71 -10.59 10.47 12.00
CA PRO A 71 -10.08 9.35 12.80
C PRO A 71 -9.91 8.04 12.03
N GLU A 72 -10.77 7.78 11.03
CA GLU A 72 -10.67 6.59 10.20
C GLU A 72 -9.43 6.68 9.29
N GLU A 73 -9.20 7.86 8.70
CA GLU A 73 -8.00 8.14 7.91
C GLU A 73 -6.72 8.05 8.75
N ALA A 74 -6.73 8.58 9.98
CA ALA A 74 -5.62 8.46 10.92
C ALA A 74 -5.31 6.99 11.24
N ALA A 75 -6.33 6.16 11.46
CA ALA A 75 -6.14 4.73 11.73
C ALA A 75 -5.46 3.99 10.58
N HIS A 76 -5.82 4.30 9.32
CA HIS A 76 -5.18 3.69 8.15
C HIS A 76 -3.72 4.11 8.02
N GLN A 77 -3.40 5.37 8.32
CA GLN A 77 -2.02 5.85 8.31
C GLN A 77 -1.20 5.27 9.47
N VAL A 78 -1.79 5.09 10.65
CA VAL A 78 -1.18 4.34 11.77
C VAL A 78 -0.88 2.89 11.36
N ALA A 79 -1.82 2.22 10.69
CA ALA A 79 -1.60 0.87 10.18
C ALA A 79 -0.44 0.82 9.17
N VAL A 80 -0.32 1.82 8.28
CA VAL A 80 0.85 1.94 7.40
C VAL A 80 2.15 2.01 8.19
N VAL A 81 2.23 2.84 9.22
CA VAL A 81 3.45 2.98 10.05
C VAL A 81 3.79 1.65 10.73
N ARG A 82 2.79 1.00 11.34
CA ARG A 82 2.94 -0.29 12.02
C ARG A 82 3.43 -1.38 11.06
N GLU A 83 2.69 -1.61 9.98
CA GLU A 83 2.99 -2.66 8.99
C GLU A 83 4.35 -2.43 8.33
N THR A 84 4.69 -1.18 8.02
CA THR A 84 6.00 -0.86 7.42
C THR A 84 7.14 -1.22 8.35
N LEU A 85 7.05 -0.85 9.63
CA LEU A 85 8.07 -1.19 10.61
C LEU A 85 8.17 -2.72 10.82
N GLU A 86 7.04 -3.40 10.89
CA GLU A 86 6.96 -4.86 11.08
C GLU A 86 7.54 -5.65 9.89
N GLU A 87 7.10 -5.33 8.67
CA GLU A 87 7.45 -6.08 7.46
C GLU A 87 8.85 -5.72 6.94
N THR A 88 9.25 -4.45 7.04
CA THR A 88 10.43 -3.93 6.34
C THR A 88 11.55 -3.46 7.28
N GLY A 89 11.23 -3.16 8.54
CA GLY A 89 12.16 -2.51 9.47
C GLY A 89 12.38 -1.02 9.20
N LEU A 90 11.71 -0.43 8.21
CA LEU A 90 11.76 1.01 7.94
C LEU A 90 10.86 1.77 8.90
N ALA A 91 11.36 2.87 9.44
CA ALA A 91 10.62 3.80 10.28
C ALA A 91 10.20 5.03 9.44
N ILE A 92 8.98 4.99 8.91
CA ILE A 92 8.35 6.10 8.17
C ILE A 92 7.14 6.61 8.95
N GLY A 93 6.73 7.86 8.72
CA GLY A 93 5.57 8.44 9.41
C GLY A 93 5.79 8.61 10.91
N LEU A 94 7.06 8.76 11.30
CA LEU A 94 7.53 8.84 12.68
C LEU A 94 8.47 10.03 12.83
N ALA A 95 8.43 10.68 13.99
CA ALA A 95 9.38 11.69 14.43
C ALA A 95 10.04 11.28 15.75
N GLY A 96 11.30 11.65 15.91
CA GLY A 96 12.12 11.33 17.07
C GLY A 96 13.56 11.03 16.68
N GLU A 97 14.35 10.57 17.64
CA GLU A 97 15.70 10.07 17.34
C GLU A 97 15.60 8.67 16.75
N ILE A 98 15.63 8.59 15.43
CA ILE A 98 15.53 7.35 14.66
C ILE A 98 16.87 7.07 13.98
N ASP A 99 17.42 5.89 14.22
CA ASP A 99 18.57 5.33 13.53
C ASP A 99 18.29 3.84 13.23
N ALA A 100 19.18 3.20 12.47
CA ALA A 100 19.00 1.81 12.07
C ALA A 100 18.92 0.83 13.26
N ASP A 101 19.65 1.09 14.35
CA ASP A 101 19.68 0.19 15.51
C ASP A 101 18.42 0.33 16.36
N LYS A 102 17.91 1.56 16.51
CA LYS A 102 16.62 1.82 17.14
C LYS A 102 15.47 1.28 16.30
N ALA A 103 15.49 1.42 14.97
CA ALA A 103 14.49 0.84 14.08
C ALA A 103 14.44 -0.70 14.20
N ARG A 104 15.61 -1.37 14.21
CA ARG A 104 15.72 -2.82 14.50
C ARG A 104 15.13 -3.21 15.84
N ALA A 105 15.45 -2.45 16.89
CA ALA A 105 14.97 -2.72 18.23
C ALA A 105 13.46 -2.50 18.34
N ALA A 106 12.95 -1.42 17.73
CA ALA A 106 11.53 -1.08 17.67
C ALA A 106 10.74 -2.14 16.92
N ARG A 107 11.25 -2.65 15.79
CA ARG A 107 10.65 -3.79 15.09
C ARG A 107 10.55 -5.03 15.96
N ARG A 108 11.64 -5.43 16.63
CA ARG A 108 11.62 -6.59 17.54
C ARG A 108 10.62 -6.40 18.69
N PHE A 109 10.53 -5.18 19.22
CA PHE A 109 9.57 -4.86 20.26
C PHE A 109 8.13 -4.91 19.72
N LEU A 110 7.89 -4.37 18.53
CA LEU A 110 6.60 -4.44 17.84
C LEU A 110 6.16 -5.89 17.61
N GLN A 111 7.06 -6.78 17.18
CA GLN A 111 6.77 -8.20 17.02
C GLN A 111 6.38 -8.90 18.34
N GLN A 112 6.81 -8.36 19.49
CA GLN A 112 6.46 -8.88 20.81
C GLN A 112 5.13 -8.29 21.31
N THR A 113 4.85 -7.03 21.03
CA THR A 113 3.66 -6.32 21.53
C THR A 113 2.46 -6.44 20.60
N GLY A 114 2.68 -6.58 19.29
CA GLY A 114 1.65 -6.55 18.25
C GLY A 114 1.02 -5.17 18.02
N GLU A 115 1.46 -4.13 18.74
CA GLU A 115 0.83 -2.81 18.73
C GLU A 115 1.88 -1.70 18.64
N LEU A 116 1.57 -0.64 17.90
CA LEU A 116 2.47 0.49 17.68
C LEU A 116 2.55 1.43 18.89
N ALA A 117 1.46 1.62 19.65
CA ALA A 117 1.43 2.57 20.76
C ALA A 117 2.52 2.29 21.84
N PRO A 118 2.72 1.04 22.31
CA PRO A 118 3.83 0.72 23.20
C PRO A 118 5.22 1.01 22.61
N VAL A 119 5.39 0.84 21.29
CA VAL A 119 6.65 1.14 20.59
C VAL A 119 6.93 2.64 20.64
N LEU A 120 5.94 3.47 20.32
CA LEU A 120 6.06 4.93 20.38
C LEU A 120 6.48 5.39 21.79
N GLU A 121 5.82 4.87 22.82
CA GLU A 121 6.13 5.20 24.22
C GLU A 121 7.55 4.74 24.61
N HIS A 122 7.93 3.50 24.29
CA HIS A 122 9.21 2.93 24.67
C HIS A 122 10.40 3.66 24.03
N PHE A 123 10.28 4.02 22.75
CA PHE A 123 11.34 4.68 21.99
C PHE A 123 11.28 6.21 22.02
N ASN A 124 10.29 6.77 22.73
CA ASN A 124 10.00 8.21 22.76
C ASN A 124 9.89 8.79 21.34
N TRP A 125 9.08 8.12 20.53
CA TRP A 125 8.75 8.52 19.16
C TRP A 125 7.32 9.04 19.09
N GLU A 126 7.10 9.96 18.16
CA GLU A 126 5.79 10.51 17.84
C GLU A 126 5.40 10.11 16.42
N LEU A 127 4.11 10.11 16.12
CA LEU A 127 3.63 9.95 14.76
C LEU A 127 3.79 11.26 14.00
N ASP A 128 4.35 11.17 12.79
CA ASP A 128 4.48 12.27 11.84
C ASP A 128 3.80 11.88 10.53
N LEU A 129 2.47 11.86 10.60
CA LEU A 129 1.60 11.36 9.53
C LEU A 129 1.62 12.24 8.26
N ASP A 130 2.09 13.49 8.35
CA ASP A 130 2.27 14.39 7.21
C ASP A 130 3.34 13.89 6.21
N GLN A 131 4.16 12.92 6.61
CA GLN A 131 5.08 12.20 5.71
C GLN A 131 4.35 11.28 4.73
N LEU A 132 3.09 10.92 5.00
CA LEU A 132 2.29 10.01 4.19
C LEU A 132 1.33 10.78 3.28
N VAL A 133 1.46 10.58 1.97
CA VAL A 133 0.60 11.25 0.98
C VAL A 133 -0.51 10.29 0.55
N PRO A 134 -1.81 10.58 0.77
CA PRO A 134 -2.90 9.76 0.25
C PRO A 134 -2.84 9.64 -1.28
N PHE A 135 -2.97 8.41 -1.80
CA PHE A 135 -2.75 8.12 -3.22
C PHE A 135 -3.96 7.52 -3.94
N ALA A 136 -4.57 6.49 -3.36
CA ALA A 136 -5.69 5.77 -3.94
C ALA A 136 -6.49 5.02 -2.87
N ARG A 137 -7.75 4.68 -3.17
CA ARG A 137 -8.55 3.77 -2.34
C ARG A 137 -9.22 2.75 -3.24
N TRP A 138 -8.91 1.47 -3.04
CA TRP A 138 -9.45 0.36 -3.82
C TRP A 138 -10.42 -0.44 -2.97
N PHE A 139 -11.66 -0.56 -3.43
CA PHE A 139 -12.68 -1.38 -2.78
C PHE A 139 -13.52 -2.11 -3.82
N PRO A 140 -13.19 -3.39 -4.13
CA PRO A 140 -13.90 -4.21 -5.09
C PRO A 140 -15.21 -4.79 -4.51
N LYS A 141 -16.10 -3.91 -4.04
CA LYS A 141 -17.38 -4.25 -3.38
C LYS A 141 -18.36 -5.07 -4.25
N ASN A 142 -18.12 -5.13 -5.56
CA ASN A 142 -18.95 -5.86 -6.52
C ASN A 142 -18.47 -7.30 -6.76
N GLU A 143 -17.34 -7.70 -6.18
CA GLU A 143 -16.77 -9.02 -6.39
C GLU A 143 -17.33 -10.03 -5.39
N ARG A 144 -17.71 -11.21 -5.89
CA ARG A 144 -18.18 -12.34 -5.06
C ARG A 144 -17.00 -13.17 -4.58
N ILE A 145 -16.07 -12.53 -3.87
CA ILE A 145 -14.88 -13.18 -3.30
C ILE A 145 -14.98 -13.29 -1.76
N PRO A 146 -14.38 -14.32 -1.14
CA PRO A 146 -14.55 -14.57 0.30
C PRO A 146 -14.01 -13.47 1.22
N ARG A 147 -13.05 -12.68 0.74
CA ARG A 147 -12.45 -11.56 1.46
C ARG A 147 -12.29 -10.38 0.51
N VAL A 148 -13.02 -9.31 0.79
CA VAL A 148 -12.91 -8.04 0.05
C VAL A 148 -12.20 -7.06 0.96
N TYR A 149 -11.07 -6.54 0.53
CA TYR A 149 -10.33 -5.50 1.26
C TYR A 149 -10.75 -4.11 0.75
N ASP A 150 -10.93 -3.18 1.68
CA ASP A 150 -11.05 -1.74 1.40
C ASP A 150 -9.68 -1.12 1.70
N THR A 151 -8.84 -1.06 0.67
CA THR A 151 -7.42 -0.74 0.82
C THR A 151 -7.16 0.72 0.48
N ARG A 152 -6.64 1.49 1.43
CA ARG A 152 -6.07 2.83 1.20
C ARG A 152 -4.59 2.73 0.89
N PHE A 153 -4.14 3.46 -0.13
CA PHE A 153 -2.76 3.51 -0.58
C PHE A 153 -2.17 4.88 -0.25
N TYR A 154 -0.92 4.88 0.21
CA TYR A 154 -0.15 6.06 0.57
C TYR A 154 1.17 6.08 -0.18
N LEU A 155 1.75 7.26 -0.39
CA LEU A 155 3.13 7.42 -0.84
C LEU A 155 3.99 7.91 0.33
N ALA A 156 5.22 7.43 0.41
CA ALA A 156 6.24 7.91 1.33
C ALA A 156 7.58 8.02 0.60
N ASP A 157 8.46 8.94 1.04
CA ASP A 157 9.77 9.15 0.42
C ASP A 157 10.91 8.97 1.42
N LEU A 158 11.85 8.08 1.12
CA LEU A 158 13.09 7.91 1.87
C LEU A 158 14.25 8.75 1.31
N GLY A 159 14.03 9.48 0.22
CA GLY A 159 15.04 10.32 -0.42
C GLY A 159 16.22 9.51 -0.98
N THR A 160 17.45 9.89 -0.64
CA THR A 160 18.67 9.19 -1.13
C THR A 160 18.82 7.76 -0.60
N GLY A 161 18.06 7.40 0.44
CA GLY A 161 17.75 6.00 0.76
C GLY A 161 18.93 5.03 0.78
N ALA A 162 20.10 5.43 1.34
CA ALA A 162 21.18 4.51 1.71
C ALA A 162 20.77 3.66 2.92
N VAL A 163 19.58 3.06 2.83
CA VAL A 163 18.96 2.20 3.80
C VAL A 163 18.92 0.84 3.11
N GLU A 164 19.85 -0.03 3.48
CA GLU A 164 19.72 -1.44 3.12
C GLU A 164 18.48 -1.98 3.83
N ILE A 165 17.54 -2.51 3.06
CA ILE A 165 16.50 -3.35 3.62
C ILE A 165 17.23 -4.50 4.32
N GLU A 166 16.86 -4.80 5.55
CA GLU A 166 17.36 -6.02 6.17
C GLU A 166 16.92 -7.21 5.33
N ALA A 167 17.86 -7.92 4.71
CA ALA A 167 17.53 -9.02 3.79
C ALA A 167 16.95 -10.26 4.50
N ASP A 168 16.74 -10.20 5.82
CA ASP A 168 16.51 -11.36 6.70
C ASP A 168 15.17 -11.25 7.46
N LEU A 169 14.12 -10.78 6.77
CA LEU A 169 12.88 -10.32 7.43
C LEU A 169 11.81 -11.39 7.67
N SER A 170 11.91 -12.55 7.03
CA SER A 170 11.31 -13.85 7.42
C SER A 170 11.66 -14.86 6.32
N GLU A 171 11.68 -16.17 6.61
CA GLU A 171 11.98 -17.22 5.60
C GLU A 171 11.03 -17.18 4.35
N ASN A 172 9.95 -16.39 4.38
CA ASN A 172 8.85 -16.47 3.42
C ASN A 172 8.49 -15.15 2.70
N THR A 173 9.23 -14.04 2.93
CA THR A 173 8.91 -12.73 2.35
C THR A 173 10.16 -12.10 1.73
N HIS A 174 10.12 -11.83 0.42
CA HIS A 174 11.25 -11.25 -0.31
C HIS A 174 10.97 -9.79 -0.66
N LEU A 175 11.64 -8.87 0.05
CA LEU A 175 11.62 -7.45 -0.27
C LEU A 175 12.64 -7.11 -1.35
N PHE A 176 12.26 -6.22 -2.26
CA PHE A 176 13.13 -5.75 -3.33
C PHE A 176 12.76 -4.34 -3.77
N TRP A 177 13.76 -3.61 -4.24
CA TRP A 177 13.60 -2.31 -4.87
C TRP A 177 13.57 -2.45 -6.38
N ILE A 178 12.65 -1.74 -7.03
CA ILE A 178 12.49 -1.75 -8.48
C ILE A 178 11.82 -0.45 -8.92
N SER A 179 12.05 0.03 -10.15
CA SER A 179 11.23 1.12 -10.68
C SER A 179 9.81 0.64 -11.00
N ALA A 180 8.82 1.55 -11.01
CA ALA A 180 7.44 1.19 -11.37
C ALA A 180 7.36 0.53 -12.77
N GLN A 181 8.09 1.09 -13.75
CA GLN A 181 8.20 0.51 -15.09
C GLN A 181 8.90 -0.86 -15.06
N GLY A 182 9.98 -1.00 -14.28
CA GLY A 182 10.70 -2.27 -14.15
C GLY A 182 9.81 -3.39 -13.59
N ALA A 183 8.93 -3.08 -12.65
CA ALA A 183 7.97 -4.05 -12.12
C ALA A 183 6.93 -4.47 -13.17
N LEU A 184 6.47 -3.55 -14.01
CA LEU A 184 5.59 -3.87 -15.14
C LEU A 184 6.29 -4.77 -16.16
N ASP A 185 7.53 -4.45 -16.51
CA ASP A 185 8.34 -5.22 -17.45
C ASP A 185 8.60 -6.64 -16.91
N ALA A 186 8.95 -6.76 -15.63
CA ALA A 186 9.14 -8.06 -14.96
C ALA A 186 7.83 -8.87 -14.90
N ALA A 187 6.68 -8.20 -14.71
CA ALA A 187 5.38 -8.88 -14.74
C ALA A 187 5.01 -9.37 -16.15
N GLU A 188 5.34 -8.60 -17.19
CA GLU A 188 5.12 -8.98 -18.58
C GLU A 188 6.02 -10.15 -19.00
N GLN A 189 7.24 -10.20 -18.50
CA GLN A 189 8.19 -11.30 -18.72
C GLN A 189 7.86 -12.55 -17.89
N GLY A 190 6.98 -12.43 -16.88
CA GLY A 190 6.56 -13.51 -16.00
C GLY A 190 7.49 -13.77 -14.82
N ASP A 191 8.47 -12.89 -14.57
CA ASP A 191 9.41 -12.97 -13.45
C ASP A 191 8.70 -12.71 -12.10
N ILE A 192 7.72 -11.81 -12.11
CA ILE A 192 6.81 -11.57 -10.99
C ILE A 192 5.36 -11.65 -11.47
N LYS A 193 4.44 -11.81 -10.52
CA LYS A 193 3.00 -11.74 -10.79
C LYS A 193 2.41 -10.61 -9.97
N VAL A 194 1.55 -9.80 -10.56
CA VAL A 194 0.89 -8.67 -9.87
C VAL A 194 -0.63 -8.77 -10.05
N ILE A 195 -1.38 -8.40 -9.00
CA ILE A 195 -2.83 -8.32 -9.08
C ILE A 195 -3.26 -7.02 -9.77
N PHE A 196 -4.49 -6.97 -10.28
CA PHE A 196 -5.02 -5.85 -11.05
C PHE A 196 -4.84 -4.49 -10.34
N PRO A 197 -5.22 -4.31 -9.05
CA PRO A 197 -4.95 -3.05 -8.35
C PRO A 197 -3.47 -2.67 -8.32
N THR A 198 -2.57 -3.63 -8.07
CA THR A 198 -1.12 -3.38 -8.08
C THR A 198 -0.66 -2.95 -9.47
N ARG A 199 -1.09 -3.65 -10.54
CA ARG A 199 -0.73 -3.30 -11.93
C ARG A 199 -1.19 -1.88 -12.29
N ARG A 200 -2.43 -1.52 -11.97
CA ARG A 200 -2.94 -0.16 -12.22
C ARG A 200 -2.15 0.90 -11.46
N ASN A 201 -1.85 0.66 -10.18
CA ASN A 201 -1.02 1.59 -9.40
C ASN A 201 0.38 1.72 -10.01
N LEU A 202 1.01 0.61 -10.42
CA LEU A 202 2.32 0.64 -11.10
C LEU A 202 2.29 1.44 -12.39
N GLU A 203 1.27 1.28 -13.25
CA GLU A 203 1.12 2.05 -14.49
C GLU A 203 0.97 3.55 -14.22
N ARG A 204 0.19 3.93 -13.19
CA ARG A 204 0.09 5.32 -12.76
C ARG A 204 1.42 5.86 -12.24
N LEU A 205 2.14 5.09 -11.44
CA LEU A 205 3.43 5.47 -10.88
C LEU A 205 4.53 5.57 -11.94
N ALA A 206 4.48 4.75 -12.98
CA ALA A 206 5.43 4.76 -14.10
C ALA A 206 5.36 6.04 -14.96
N MET A 207 4.35 6.89 -14.73
CA MET A 207 4.26 8.21 -15.38
C MET A 207 5.25 9.24 -14.80
N PHE A 208 5.93 8.95 -13.69
CA PHE A 208 6.72 9.94 -12.95
C PHE A 208 8.19 9.57 -12.80
N ASP A 209 9.05 10.57 -13.01
CA ASP A 209 10.50 10.46 -12.82
C ASP A 209 10.97 10.91 -11.43
N SER A 210 10.05 11.22 -10.50
CA SER A 210 10.39 11.61 -9.12
C SER A 210 9.22 11.44 -8.16
N PHE A 211 9.52 11.27 -6.87
CA PHE A 211 8.52 11.33 -5.81
C PHE A 211 7.74 12.65 -5.82
N ALA A 212 8.42 13.78 -6.01
CA ALA A 212 7.78 15.09 -6.04
C ALA A 212 6.69 15.20 -7.13
N ALA A 213 6.94 14.64 -8.33
CA ALA A 213 5.96 14.61 -9.40
C ALA A 213 4.78 13.66 -9.08
N ALA A 214 5.06 12.49 -8.51
CA ALA A 214 4.03 11.54 -8.07
C ALA A 214 3.14 12.15 -6.98
N ARG A 215 3.74 12.78 -5.96
CA ARG A 215 3.07 13.52 -4.89
C ARG A 215 2.18 14.63 -5.44
N ALA A 216 2.70 15.46 -6.36
CA ALA A 216 1.93 16.55 -6.93
C ALA A 216 0.68 16.05 -7.67
N GLN A 217 0.76 14.92 -8.39
CA GLN A 217 -0.42 14.34 -9.02
C GLN A 217 -1.39 13.73 -8.00
N ALA A 218 -0.87 13.08 -6.94
CA ALA A 218 -1.68 12.52 -5.87
C ALA A 218 -2.51 13.60 -5.16
N GLU A 219 -1.89 14.74 -4.84
CA GLU A 219 -2.54 15.89 -4.21
C GLU A 219 -3.55 16.58 -5.14
N ALA A 220 -3.28 16.61 -6.46
CA ALA A 220 -4.16 17.24 -7.44
C ALA A 220 -5.44 16.42 -7.75
N ILE A 221 -5.43 15.12 -7.47
CA ILE A 221 -6.55 14.20 -7.77
C ILE A 221 -7.14 13.70 -6.45
N PRO A 222 -8.32 14.18 -6.03
CA PRO A 222 -8.95 13.75 -4.79
C PRO A 222 -9.11 12.23 -4.72
N VAL A 223 -8.67 11.62 -3.62
CA VAL A 223 -8.83 10.19 -3.38
C VAL A 223 -10.31 9.85 -3.26
N ARG A 224 -10.79 9.07 -4.23
CA ARG A 224 -12.15 8.52 -4.29
C ARG A 224 -12.05 7.00 -4.37
N THR A 225 -13.10 6.31 -3.91
CA THR A 225 -13.15 4.85 -3.95
C THR A 225 -13.20 4.35 -5.39
N ILE A 226 -12.17 3.59 -5.76
CA ILE A 226 -12.07 2.84 -7.01
C ILE A 226 -12.76 1.50 -6.79
N THR A 227 -13.88 1.28 -7.47
CA THR A 227 -14.56 -0.01 -7.52
C THR A 227 -14.46 -0.56 -8.94
N PRO A 228 -13.67 -1.63 -9.16
CA PRO A 228 -13.62 -2.29 -10.45
C PRO A 228 -15.00 -2.82 -10.88
N PHE A 229 -15.25 -2.82 -12.18
CA PHE A 229 -16.47 -3.36 -12.77
C PHE A 229 -16.15 -4.14 -14.05
N ILE A 230 -17.02 -5.10 -14.36
CA ILE A 230 -16.90 -5.91 -15.56
C ILE A 230 -17.84 -5.35 -16.62
N ASP A 231 -17.34 -5.19 -17.83
CA ASP A 231 -18.13 -4.87 -19.03
C ASP A 231 -17.88 -5.92 -20.12
N ASP A 232 -18.89 -6.18 -20.95
CA ASP A 232 -18.79 -7.09 -22.08
C ASP A 232 -18.77 -6.27 -23.38
N THR A 233 -17.56 -6.04 -23.91
CA THR A 233 -17.35 -5.29 -25.16
C THR A 233 -16.91 -6.24 -26.28
N ASP A 234 -17.58 -6.20 -27.43
CA ASP A 234 -17.26 -7.02 -28.62
C ASP A 234 -17.15 -8.54 -28.34
N GLY A 235 -17.98 -9.04 -27.43
CA GLY A 235 -18.02 -10.46 -27.06
C GLY A 235 -16.84 -10.92 -26.18
N ARG A 236 -16.08 -9.99 -25.60
CA ARG A 236 -15.04 -10.25 -24.59
C ARG A 236 -15.38 -9.52 -23.31
N SER A 237 -15.20 -10.18 -22.17
CA SER A 237 -15.33 -9.54 -20.86
C SER A 237 -14.05 -8.79 -20.51
N TRP A 238 -14.21 -7.56 -20.06
CA TRP A 238 -13.13 -6.67 -19.63
C TRP A 238 -13.33 -6.28 -18.17
N LEU A 239 -12.22 -6.08 -17.47
CA LEU A 239 -12.21 -5.49 -16.12
C LEU A 239 -11.78 -4.02 -16.23
N HIS A 240 -12.59 -3.12 -15.71
CA HIS A 240 -12.39 -1.68 -15.80
C HIS A 240 -12.37 -0.99 -14.43
N ILE A 241 -11.78 0.20 -14.41
CA ILE A 241 -11.95 1.26 -13.42
C ILE A 241 -12.46 2.52 -14.11
N GLY A 242 -12.95 3.49 -13.33
CA GLY A 242 -13.33 4.80 -13.89
C GLY A 242 -12.14 5.57 -14.47
N GLU A 243 -12.42 6.52 -15.36
CA GLU A 243 -11.37 7.26 -16.10
C GLU A 243 -10.77 8.42 -15.28
N ASP A 244 -11.55 9.00 -14.38
CA ASP A 244 -11.17 10.22 -13.63
C ASP A 244 -10.32 9.95 -12.37
N PHE A 245 -9.68 8.79 -12.27
CA PHE A 245 -8.85 8.42 -11.12
C PHE A 245 -7.34 8.72 -11.33
N GLY A 246 -6.95 9.26 -12.48
CA GLY A 246 -5.56 9.60 -12.79
C GLY A 246 -4.71 8.43 -13.29
N TYR A 247 -5.34 7.32 -13.69
CA TYR A 247 -4.64 6.14 -14.20
C TYR A 247 -4.53 6.22 -15.74
N PRO A 248 -3.35 5.92 -16.31
CA PRO A 248 -3.16 5.98 -17.76
C PRO A 248 -3.81 4.79 -18.48
N VAL A 249 -4.08 3.69 -17.78
CA VAL A 249 -4.75 2.51 -18.31
C VAL A 249 -5.89 2.11 -17.39
N THR A 250 -7.11 2.13 -17.90
CA THR A 250 -8.34 1.99 -17.10
C THR A 250 -9.00 0.62 -17.21
N GLY A 251 -8.49 -0.29 -18.04
CA GLY A 251 -8.99 -1.65 -18.08
C GLY A 251 -8.09 -2.62 -18.82
N GLU A 252 -8.39 -3.91 -18.68
CA GLU A 252 -7.73 -5.01 -19.38
C GLU A 252 -8.69 -6.19 -19.58
N PRO A 253 -8.43 -7.09 -20.56
CA PRO A 253 -9.25 -8.29 -20.75
C PRO A 253 -9.31 -9.11 -19.46
N LEU A 254 -10.51 -9.56 -19.08
CA LEU A 254 -10.74 -10.24 -17.80
C LEU A 254 -9.93 -11.53 -17.65
N GLU A 255 -9.62 -12.20 -18.75
CA GLU A 255 -8.77 -13.41 -18.80
C GLU A 255 -7.31 -13.15 -18.41
N ASN A 256 -6.83 -11.91 -18.57
CA ASN A 256 -5.48 -11.49 -18.20
C ASN A 256 -5.42 -10.92 -16.77
N ALA A 257 -6.57 -10.53 -16.21
CA ALA A 257 -6.65 -9.86 -14.91
C ALA A 257 -6.52 -10.84 -13.75
N ALA A 258 -5.40 -10.77 -13.02
CA ALA A 258 -5.25 -11.45 -11.74
C ALA A 258 -5.98 -10.67 -10.64
N ARG A 259 -7.01 -11.27 -10.02
CA ARG A 259 -7.90 -10.58 -9.05
C ARG A 259 -7.60 -10.85 -7.57
N GLY A 260 -6.61 -11.71 -7.29
CA GLY A 260 -6.09 -11.98 -5.95
C GLY A 260 -6.91 -12.98 -5.13
#